data_AF-A0A2D9MZW2-F1
#
_entry.id   AF-A0A2D9MZW2-F1
#
_cell.length_a   1.000
_cell.length_b   1.000
_cell.length_c   1.000
_cell.angle_alpha   90.00
_cell.angle_beta   90.00
_cell.angle_gamma   90.00
#
_symmetry.space_group_name_H-M   'P 1'
#
loop_
_entity.id
_entity.type
_entity.pdbx_description
1 polymer ?
#
loop_
_entity_poly.entity_id
_entity_poly.type
_entity_poly.pdbx_seq_one_letter_code
_entity_poly.pdbx_strand_id
1 'polypeptide(L)'
;GLLMDTGNFREDPYTKLEMVAPKADFVQAKTYYGGGEWYTLDLDYQRVADILRKVNYAGYVSLEFEGKAPADEGVAKSIELFRSVFS
;
A
#
# COMPACT_ATOMS: atom_id res chain seq x y z
N GLY A 1 -6.85 -14.31 -9.47
CA GLY A 1 -5.88 -13.22 -9.41
C GLY A 1 -4.92 -13.45 -8.27
N LEU A 2 -4.37 -12.37 -7.72
CA LEU A 2 -3.36 -12.38 -6.67
C LEU A 2 -3.67 -11.34 -5.58
N LEU A 3 -3.07 -11.53 -4.42
CA LEU A 3 -2.95 -10.47 -3.42
C LEU A 3 -1.76 -9.59 -3.80
N MET A 4 -2.00 -8.30 -4.02
CA MET A 4 -0.95 -7.32 -4.29
C MET A 4 -0.62 -6.57 -3.00
N ASP A 5 0.52 -6.90 -2.39
CA ASP A 5 1.07 -6.18 -1.24
C ASP A 5 2.05 -5.11 -1.75
N THR A 6 1.76 -3.84 -1.43
CA THR A 6 2.52 -2.68 -1.90
C THR A 6 3.94 -2.60 -1.34
N GLY A 7 4.22 -3.28 -0.23
CA GLY A 7 5.50 -3.26 0.46
C GLY A 7 6.47 -4.38 0.07
N ASN A 8 6.05 -5.39 -0.68
CA ASN A 8 6.89 -6.56 -0.95
C ASN A 8 8.05 -6.32 -1.95
N PHE A 9 7.98 -5.26 -2.76
CA PHE A 9 9.06 -4.88 -3.67
C PHE A 9 9.97 -3.83 -3.04
N ARG A 10 11.18 -4.24 -2.63
CA ARG A 10 12.18 -3.34 -1.99
C ARG A 10 12.87 -2.41 -2.99
N GLU A 11 13.04 -2.87 -4.22
CA GLU A 11 13.72 -2.16 -5.30
C GLU A 11 12.76 -2.00 -6.47
N ASP A 12 12.67 -0.78 -7.00
CA ASP A 12 11.77 -0.41 -8.09
C ASP A 12 10.32 -0.90 -7.87
N PRO A 13 9.67 -0.49 -6.75
CA PRO A 13 8.36 -1.02 -6.38
C PRO A 13 7.31 -0.72 -7.45
N TYR A 14 7.28 0.49 -7.98
CA TYR A 14 6.19 0.95 -8.83
C TYR A 14 6.14 0.25 -10.18
N THR A 15 7.29 0.05 -10.84
CA THR A 15 7.33 -0.69 -12.12
C THR A 15 6.79 -2.11 -11.91
N LYS A 16 7.19 -2.77 -10.82
CA LYS A 16 6.73 -4.13 -10.49
C LYS A 16 5.24 -4.15 -10.10
N LEU A 17 4.77 -3.15 -9.34
CA LEU A 17 3.35 -2.98 -9.02
C LEU A 17 2.51 -2.78 -10.28
N GLU A 18 2.95 -1.96 -11.23
CA GLU A 18 2.28 -1.78 -12.53
C GLU A 18 2.14 -3.10 -13.30
N MET A 19 3.14 -3.97 -13.23
CA MET A 19 3.09 -5.28 -13.90
C MET A 19 2.05 -6.22 -13.28
N VAL A 20 1.86 -6.19 -11.96
CA VAL A 20 0.98 -7.14 -11.26
C VAL A 20 -0.42 -6.59 -10.98
N ALA A 21 -0.61 -5.27 -10.96
CA ALA A 21 -1.89 -4.61 -10.68
C ALA A 21 -3.07 -5.13 -11.53
N PRO A 22 -2.93 -5.41 -12.86
CA PRO A 22 -4.02 -5.96 -13.66
C PRO A 22 -4.49 -7.37 -13.25
N LYS A 23 -3.75 -8.04 -12.36
CA LYS A 23 -4.06 -9.39 -11.86
C LYS A 23 -4.51 -9.40 -10.40
N ALA A 24 -4.52 -8.23 -9.74
CA ALA A 24 -4.87 -8.12 -8.33
C ALA A 24 -6.37 -8.38 -8.10
N ASP A 25 -6.69 -9.30 -7.19
CA ASP A 25 -8.04 -9.47 -6.66
C ASP A 25 -8.20 -8.68 -5.34
N PHE A 26 -7.11 -8.50 -4.60
CA PHE A 26 -7.07 -7.84 -3.30
C PHE A 26 -5.77 -7.05 -3.14
N VAL A 27 -5.82 -5.86 -2.54
CA VAL A 27 -4.64 -5.02 -2.30
C VAL A 27 -4.39 -4.86 -0.81
N GLN A 28 -3.17 -5.14 -0.38
CA GLN A 28 -2.65 -4.74 0.92
C GLN A 28 -1.79 -3.49 0.76
N ALA A 29 -2.29 -2.37 1.28
CA ALA A 29 -1.59 -1.11 1.36
C ALA A 29 -0.79 -1.07 2.67
N LYS A 30 0.53 -1.31 2.57
CA LYS A 30 1.44 -1.39 3.70
C LYS A 30 2.00 -0.05 4.19
N THR A 31 2.03 0.18 5.50
CA THR A 31 2.62 1.40 6.11
C THR A 31 3.52 1.05 7.30
N TYR A 32 4.46 1.94 7.59
CA TYR A 32 5.58 1.69 8.51
C TYR A 32 5.79 2.82 9.52
N TYR A 33 4.73 3.48 10.01
CA TYR A 33 4.90 4.54 11.01
C TYR A 33 5.64 4.02 12.25
N GLY A 34 6.68 4.73 12.69
CA GLY A 34 7.60 4.28 13.75
C GLY A 34 8.74 3.36 13.26
N GLY A 35 8.86 3.15 11.95
CA GLY A 35 9.81 2.23 11.35
C GLY A 35 9.26 0.80 11.27
N GLY A 36 9.68 0.05 10.25
CA GLY A 36 9.28 -1.34 10.05
C GLY A 36 10.09 -2.36 10.84
N GLU A 37 9.60 -3.60 10.87
CA GLU A 37 10.25 -4.70 11.59
C GLU A 37 11.58 -5.09 10.95
N TRP A 38 11.57 -5.32 9.64
CA TRP A 38 12.74 -5.78 8.87
C TRP A 38 13.32 -4.69 7.96
N TYR A 39 12.46 -3.83 7.43
CA TYR A 39 12.81 -2.70 6.57
C TYR A 39 11.68 -1.67 6.62
N THR A 40 11.99 -0.43 6.26
CA THR A 40 11.01 0.66 6.14
C THR A 40 11.01 1.13 4.70
N LEU A 41 9.86 1.11 4.05
CA LEU A 41 9.68 1.74 2.74
C LEU A 41 8.92 3.06 2.91
N ASP A 42 9.36 4.06 2.17
CA ASP A 42 8.61 5.30 1.95
C ASP A 42 7.82 5.15 0.65
N LEU A 43 6.58 4.68 0.76
CA LEU A 43 5.71 4.40 -0.38
C LEU A 43 4.86 5.64 -0.69
N ASP A 44 4.96 6.12 -1.93
CA ASP A 44 4.12 7.15 -2.49
C ASP A 44 2.75 6.56 -2.83
N TYR A 45 1.81 6.76 -1.92
CA TYR A 45 0.45 6.26 -2.04
C TYR A 45 -0.39 6.97 -3.09
N GLN A 46 -0.04 8.20 -3.47
CA GLN A 46 -0.67 8.85 -4.62
C GLN A 46 -0.32 8.10 -5.90
N ARG A 47 0.96 7.75 -6.07
CA ARG A 47 1.42 6.94 -7.21
C ARG A 47 0.79 5.55 -7.23
N VAL A 48 0.67 4.88 -6.08
CA VAL A 48 -0.02 3.59 -5.97
C VAL A 48 -1.49 3.71 -6.40
N ALA A 49 -2.19 4.76 -5.95
CA ALA A 49 -3.58 5.00 -6.34
C ALA A 49 -3.73 5.19 -7.85
N ASP A 50 -2.80 5.90 -8.49
CA ASP A 50 -2.82 6.11 -9.94
C ASP A 50 -2.59 4.82 -10.73
N ILE A 51 -1.71 3.92 -10.24
CA ILE A 51 -1.52 2.58 -10.82
C ILE A 51 -2.82 1.77 -10.75
N LEU A 52 -3.51 1.77 -9.60
CA LEU A 52 -4.77 1.05 -9.42
C LEU A 52 -5.90 1.63 -10.29
N ARG A 53 -6.01 2.96 -10.38
CA ARG A 53 -6.97 3.64 -11.26
C ARG A 53 -6.74 3.29 -12.73
N LYS A 54 -5.49 3.25 -13.18
CA LYS A 54 -5.11 2.92 -14.58
C LYS A 54 -5.61 1.55 -15.02
N VAL A 55 -5.74 0.60 -14.09
CA VAL A 55 -6.26 -0.76 -14.36
C VAL A 55 -7.73 -0.93 -13.99
N ASN A 56 -8.44 0.17 -13.67
CA ASN A 56 -9.82 0.18 -13.19
C ASN A 56 -10.04 -0.77 -12.01
N TYR A 57 -9.09 -0.84 -11.08
CA TYR A 57 -9.22 -1.68 -9.90
C TYR A 57 -10.39 -1.18 -9.04
N ALA A 58 -11.34 -2.08 -8.76
CA ALA A 58 -12.55 -1.79 -7.97
C ALA A 58 -12.71 -2.74 -6.77
N GLY A 59 -11.66 -3.50 -6.43
CA GLY A 59 -11.64 -4.37 -5.26
C GLY A 59 -11.27 -3.63 -3.98
N TYR A 60 -11.04 -4.39 -2.91
CA TYR A 60 -10.69 -3.82 -1.61
C TYR A 60 -9.21 -3.43 -1.52
N VAL A 61 -8.96 -2.22 -1.02
CA VAL A 61 -7.65 -1.78 -0.53
C VAL A 61 -7.69 -1.85 0.99
N SER A 62 -6.99 -2.82 1.56
CA SER A 62 -6.90 -3.02 3.01
C SER A 62 -5.58 -2.51 3.54
N LEU A 63 -5.62 -1.88 4.72
CA LEU A 63 -4.40 -1.56 5.45
C LEU A 63 -3.68 -2.82 5.90
N GLU A 64 -2.37 -2.82 5.72
CA GLU A 64 -1.43 -3.70 6.41
C GLU A 64 -0.44 -2.82 7.20
N PHE A 65 -0.55 -2.85 8.52
CA PHE A 65 0.30 -2.02 9.38
C PHE A 65 1.48 -2.85 9.90
N GLU A 66 2.69 -2.53 9.46
CA GLU A 66 3.95 -3.17 9.90
C GLU A 66 4.89 -2.16 10.61
N GLY A 67 4.34 -1.03 11.05
CA GLY A 67 5.07 -0.01 11.79
C GLY A 67 5.21 -0.32 13.27
N LYS A 68 6.23 0.26 13.92
CA LYS A 68 6.49 0.15 15.38
C LYS A 68 5.86 1.25 16.21
N ALA A 69 5.16 2.21 15.61
CA ALA A 69 4.38 3.19 16.36
C ALA A 69 3.26 2.49 17.17
N PRO A 70 2.76 3.12 18.24
CA PRO A 70 1.54 2.66 18.91
C PRO A 70 0.43 2.38 17.89
N ALA A 71 -0.23 1.24 18.01
CA ALA A 71 -1.13 0.74 16.96
C ALA A 71 -2.32 1.67 16.72
N ASP A 72 -2.86 2.28 17.77
CA ASP A 72 -3.93 3.27 17.71
C ASP A 72 -3.54 4.51 16.90
N GLU A 73 -2.32 5.02 17.06
CA GLU A 73 -1.80 6.14 16.29
C GLU A 73 -1.42 5.76 14.86
N GLY A 74 -0.67 4.66 14.71
CA GLY A 74 -0.12 4.22 13.42
C GLY A 74 -1.23 3.86 12.45
N VAL A 75 -2.20 3.05 12.89
CA VAL A 75 -3.36 2.67 12.08
C VAL A 75 -4.20 3.90 11.72
N ALA A 76 -4.47 4.80 12.66
CA ALA A 76 -5.27 6.00 12.38
C ALA A 76 -4.62 6.88 11.30
N LYS A 77 -3.31 7.12 11.39
CA LYS A 77 -2.54 7.88 10.39
C LYS A 77 -2.57 7.21 9.02
N SER A 78 -2.45 5.88 8.96
CA SER A 78 -2.51 5.16 7.69
C SER A 78 -3.88 5.26 7.02
N ILE A 79 -4.96 5.16 7.81
CA ILE A 79 -6.32 5.30 7.29
C ILE A 79 -6.58 6.73 6.78
N GLU A 80 -6.08 7.76 7.49
CA GLU A 80 -6.16 9.15 7.01
C GLU A 80 -5.47 9.33 5.67
N LEU A 81 -4.23 8.85 5.55
CA LEU A 81 -3.48 8.85 4.28
C LEU A 81 -4.27 8.16 3.17
N PHE A 82 -4.78 6.95 3.42
CA PHE A 82 -5.49 6.17 2.40
C PHE A 82 -6.80 6.81 1.96
N ARG A 83 -7.54 7.44 2.88
CA ARG A 83 -8.73 8.23 2.52
C ARG A 83 -8.38 9.41 1.62
N SER A 84 -7.21 10.03 1.80
CA SER A 84 -6.81 11.15 0.94
C SER A 84 -6.48 10.75 -0.50
N VAL A 85 -6.08 9.50 -0.76
CA VAL A 85 -5.62 9.07 -2.08
C VAL A 85 -6.50 8.04 -2.79
N PHE A 86 -7.28 7.24 -2.07
CA PHE A 86 -8.11 6.17 -2.66
C PHE A 86 -9.61 6.50 -2.67
N SER A 87 -10.02 7.62 -2.05
CA SER A 87 -11.40 8.11 -2.13
C SER A 87 -11.68 8.88 -3.41
#